data_AF-A0ABC8T0Q8-F1
#
_entry.id   AF-A0ABC8T0Q8-F1
#
_cell.length_a   1.000
_cell.length_b   1.000
_cell.length_c   1.000
_cell.angle_alpha   90.00
_cell.angle_beta   90.00
_cell.angle_gamma   90.00
#
_symmetry.space_group_name_H-M   'P 1'
#
loop_
_entity.id
_entity.type
_entity.pdbx_description
1 polymer ?
#
loop_
_entity_poly.entity_id
_entity_poly.type
_entity_poly.pdbx_seq_one_letter_code
_entity_poly.pdbx_strand_id
1 'polypeptide(L)'
;MGRGRVELKRIENKINRQVTFAKRRNGLLKKAYELSVLCDAEVALIVFSNRGKLYEFCSSSNMLKTLERYQKCSYGTLEVSTSAREIEVA
;
A
#
# COMPACT_ATOMS: atom_id res chain seq x y z
N MET A 1 -22.61 -15.16 -12.05
CA MET A 1 -21.94 -16.48 -11.93
C MET A 1 -20.95 -16.43 -10.79
N GLY A 2 -21.27 -17.08 -9.66
CA GLY A 2 -20.40 -17.13 -8.49
C GLY A 2 -19.12 -17.89 -8.81
N ARG A 3 -17.97 -17.37 -8.35
CA ARG A 3 -16.68 -18.09 -8.41
C ARG A 3 -16.57 -19.02 -7.21
N GLY A 4 -16.09 -20.24 -7.42
CA GLY A 4 -15.77 -21.16 -6.33
C GLY A 4 -14.67 -20.63 -5.40
N ARG A 5 -14.55 -21.24 -4.22
CA ARG A 5 -13.49 -20.94 -3.25
C ARG A 5 -12.12 -21.21 -3.88
N VAL A 6 -11.18 -20.30 -3.68
CA VAL A 6 -9.79 -20.44 -4.13
C VAL A 6 -8.89 -20.50 -2.90
N GLU A 7 -7.94 -21.43 -2.88
CA GLU A 7 -6.93 -21.52 -1.83
C GLU A 7 -6.03 -20.27 -1.82
N LEU A 8 -5.63 -19.81 -0.63
CA LEU A 8 -4.75 -18.67 -0.46
C LEU A 8 -3.28 -19.10 -0.63
N LYS A 9 -2.91 -19.39 -1.88
CA LYS A 9 -1.54 -19.71 -2.30
C LYS A 9 -1.22 -19.05 -3.64
N ARG A 10 0.06 -19.06 -4.03
CA ARG A 10 0.48 -18.55 -5.33
C ARG A 10 -0.22 -19.34 -6.45
N ILE A 11 -0.85 -18.62 -7.38
CA ILE A 11 -1.46 -19.23 -8.56
C ILE A 11 -0.34 -19.58 -9.53
N GLU A 12 -0.11 -20.87 -9.79
CA GLU A 12 1.02 -21.31 -10.62
C GLU A 12 0.81 -21.02 -12.12
N ASN A 13 -0.41 -21.27 -12.62
CA ASN A 13 -0.76 -20.96 -14.01
C ASN A 13 -0.63 -19.45 -14.28
N LYS A 14 0.28 -19.09 -15.20
CA LYS A 14 0.65 -17.70 -15.51
C LYS A 14 -0.54 -16.87 -16.02
N ILE A 15 -1.38 -17.44 -16.87
CA ILE A 15 -2.56 -16.76 -17.45
C ILE A 15 -3.59 -16.49 -16.37
N ASN A 16 -3.94 -17.51 -15.56
CA ASN A 16 -4.86 -17.36 -14.45
C ASN A 16 -4.36 -16.34 -13.41
N ARG A 17 -3.04 -16.35 -13.14
CA ARG A 17 -2.42 -15.37 -12.24
C ARG A 17 -2.52 -13.94 -12.78
N GLN A 18 -2.29 -13.72 -14.07
CA GLN A 18 -2.40 -12.40 -14.70
C GLN A 18 -3.84 -11.87 -14.66
N VAL A 19 -4.82 -12.70 -15.03
CA VAL A 19 -6.24 -12.34 -15.00
C VAL A 19 -6.70 -12.08 -13.56
N THR A 20 -6.27 -12.91 -12.61
CA THR A 20 -6.60 -12.75 -11.19
C THR A 20 -5.95 -11.50 -10.61
N PHE A 21 -4.69 -11.22 -10.95
CA PHE A 21 -4.00 -9.99 -10.55
C PHE A 21 -4.78 -8.76 -11.01
N ALA A 22 -5.16 -8.68 -12.28
CA ALA A 22 -5.92 -7.54 -12.80
C ALA A 22 -7.24 -7.35 -12.05
N LYS A 23 -7.99 -8.44 -11.82
CA LYS A 23 -9.29 -8.39 -11.12
C LYS A 23 -9.14 -8.04 -9.64
N ARG A 24 -8.21 -8.67 -8.91
CA ARG A 24 -7.98 -8.42 -7.49
C ARG A 24 -7.40 -7.03 -7.24
N ARG A 25 -6.44 -6.59 -8.05
CA ARG A 25 -5.89 -5.23 -7.99
C ARG A 25 -7.00 -4.20 -8.16
N ASN A 26 -7.86 -4.35 -9.16
CA ASN A 26 -8.99 -3.44 -9.36
C ASN A 26 -9.99 -3.47 -8.19
N GLY A 27 -10.27 -4.65 -7.63
CA GLY A 27 -11.11 -4.77 -6.43
C GLY A 27 -10.50 -4.08 -5.20
N LEU A 28 -9.20 -4.24 -4.99
CA LEU A 28 -8.45 -3.61 -3.90
C LEU A 28 -8.43 -2.08 -4.06
N LEU A 29 -8.20 -1.57 -5.28
CA LEU A 29 -8.27 -0.15 -5.60
C LEU A 29 -9.63 0.45 -5.26
N LYS A 30 -10.73 -0.23 -5.64
CA LYS A 30 -12.08 0.21 -5.27
C LYS A 30 -12.29 0.28 -3.77
N LYS A 31 -11.81 -0.73 -3.03
CA LYS A 31 -11.91 -0.75 -1.56
C LYS A 31 -11.08 0.34 -0.89
N ALA A 32 -9.87 0.61 -1.38
CA ALA A 32 -9.04 1.71 -0.91
C ALA A 32 -9.71 3.07 -1.15
N TYR A 33 -10.32 3.26 -2.33
CA TYR A 33 -11.09 4.46 -2.65
C TYR A 33 -12.32 4.61 -1.74
N GLU A 34 -13.14 3.56 -1.60
CA GLU A 34 -14.30 3.56 -0.70
C GLU A 34 -13.90 3.98 0.72
N LEU A 35 -12.83 3.39 1.28
CA LEU A 35 -12.34 3.73 2.61
C LEU A 35 -11.91 5.20 2.71
N SER A 36 -11.18 5.70 1.71
CA SER A 36 -10.71 7.09 1.72
C SER A 36 -11.86 8.09 1.75
N VAL A 37 -12.94 7.81 1.02
CA VAL A 37 -14.12 8.69 0.94
C VAL A 37 -15.01 8.54 2.17
N LEU A 38 -15.30 7.31 2.60
CA LEU A 38 -16.24 7.06 3.70
C LEU A 38 -15.72 7.52 5.06
N CYS A 39 -14.40 7.50 5.25
CA CYS A 39 -13.78 7.76 6.55
C CYS A 39 -12.86 8.98 6.56
N ASP A 40 -12.84 9.78 5.48
CA ASP A 40 -11.92 10.91 5.30
C ASP A 40 -10.45 10.53 5.61
N ALA A 41 -10.05 9.36 5.11
CA ALA A 41 -8.73 8.79 5.39
C ALA A 41 -7.78 8.98 4.20
N GLU A 42 -6.56 9.40 4.49
CA GLU A 42 -5.48 9.39 3.49
C GLU A 42 -5.02 7.94 3.26
N VAL A 43 -5.16 7.45 2.03
CA VAL A 43 -4.84 6.07 1.65
C VAL A 43 -3.95 6.08 0.42
N ALA A 44 -2.83 5.37 0.49
CA ALA A 44 -1.97 5.09 -0.64
C ALA A 44 -1.78 3.58 -0.82
N LEU A 45 -1.73 3.14 -2.07
CA LEU A 45 -1.50 1.75 -2.46
C LEU A 45 -0.44 1.72 -3.56
N ILE A 46 0.60 0.92 -3.35
CA ILE A 46 1.68 0.68 -4.32
C ILE A 46 1.74 -0.83 -4.61
N VAL A 47 1.68 -1.20 -5.88
CA VAL A 47 1.69 -2.60 -6.32
C VAL A 47 2.67 -2.78 -7.47
N PHE A 48 3.72 -3.57 -7.23
CA PHE A 48 4.61 -4.03 -8.28
C PHE A 48 4.14 -5.40 -8.80
N SER A 49 3.89 -5.48 -10.10
CA SER A 49 3.63 -6.78 -10.72
C SER A 49 4.92 -7.60 -10.84
N ASN A 50 4.78 -8.92 -11.02
CA ASN A 50 5.91 -9.80 -11.31
C ASN A 50 6.65 -9.49 -12.62
N ARG A 51 6.16 -8.55 -13.42
CA ARG A 51 6.81 -8.03 -14.63
C ARG A 51 7.51 -6.68 -14.40
N GLY A 52 7.63 -6.24 -13.14
CA GLY A 52 8.23 -4.96 -12.77
C GLY A 52 7.34 -3.73 -13.01
N LYS A 53 6.13 -3.89 -13.57
CA LYS A 53 5.22 -2.76 -13.78
C LYS A 53 4.64 -2.28 -12.44
N LEU A 54 4.78 -0.98 -12.18
CA LEU A 54 4.17 -0.25 -11.08
C LEU A 54 2.69 0.04 -11.37
N TYR A 55 1.85 -0.18 -10.36
CA TYR A 55 0.48 0.29 -10.29
C TYR A 55 0.30 0.98 -8.95
N GLU A 56 -0.21 2.18 -8.97
CA GLU A 56 -0.36 2.97 -7.76
C GLU A 56 -1.71 3.67 -7.70
N PHE A 57 -2.11 4.00 -6.48
CA PHE A 57 -3.27 4.81 -6.16
C PHE A 57 -2.97 5.62 -4.92
N CYS A 58 -3.39 6.88 -4.95
CA CYS A 58 -3.35 7.78 -3.81
C CYS A 58 -4.71 8.46 -3.75
N SER A 59 -5.32 8.54 -2.58
CA SER A 59 -6.54 9.33 -2.37
C SER A 59 -6.25 10.84 -2.39
N SER A 60 -5.02 11.23 -2.05
CA SER A 60 -4.55 12.60 -2.23
C SER A 60 -4.10 12.84 -3.68
N SER A 61 -3.97 14.11 -4.05
CA SER A 61 -3.49 14.50 -5.40
C SER A 61 -2.02 14.17 -5.65
N ASN A 62 -1.24 13.78 -4.62
CA ASN A 62 0.20 13.58 -4.76
C ASN A 62 0.73 12.44 -3.89
N MET A 63 1.11 11.33 -4.53
CA MET A 63 1.75 10.18 -3.89
C MET A 63 3.03 10.56 -3.12
N LEU A 64 3.84 11.48 -3.65
CA LEU A 64 5.09 11.89 -3.00
C LEU A 64 4.81 12.52 -1.63
N LYS A 65 3.76 13.33 -1.49
CA LYS A 65 3.38 13.92 -0.20
C LYS A 65 2.98 12.85 0.81
N THR A 66 2.22 11.85 0.38
CA THR A 66 1.84 10.72 1.24
C THR A 66 3.07 9.92 1.66
N LEU A 67 4.03 9.70 0.77
CA LEU A 67 5.30 9.04 1.08
C LEU A 67 6.18 9.86 2.02
N GLU A 68 6.28 11.18 1.84
CA GLU A 68 6.99 12.07 2.77
C GLU A 68 6.35 12.05 4.16
N ARG A 69 5.01 12.09 4.24
CA ARG A 69 4.27 11.97 5.51
C ARG A 69 4.56 10.62 6.18
N TYR A 70 4.50 9.53 5.40
CA TYR A 70 4.85 8.20 5.90
C TYR A 70 6.29 8.17 6.43
N GLN A 71 7.26 8.69 5.68
CA GLN A 71 8.66 8.75 6.12
C GLN A 71 8.82 9.55 7.41
N LYS A 72 8.20 10.72 7.53
CA LYS A 72 8.22 11.54 8.76
C LYS A 72 7.63 10.80 9.96
N CYS A 73 6.55 10.04 9.78
CA CYS A 73 5.93 9.28 10.86
C CYS A 73 6.69 7.98 11.20
N SER A 74 7.21 7.26 10.21
CA SER A 74 7.92 5.98 10.41
C SER A 74 9.37 6.17 10.86
N TYR A 75 10.06 7.21 10.39
CA TYR A 75 11.46 7.49 10.73
C TYR A 75 11.65 8.64 11.71
N GLY A 76 10.67 9.54 11.88
CA GLY A 76 10.71 10.57 12.93
C GLY A 76 10.72 9.99 14.35
N THR A 77 10.22 8.75 14.54
CA THR A 77 10.40 8.00 15.79
C THR A 77 11.86 7.60 16.03
N LEU A 78 12.67 7.39 15.00
CA LEU A 78 14.10 7.07 15.18
C LEU A 78 14.91 8.30 15.64
N GLU A 79 14.62 9.49 15.11
CA GLU A 79 15.33 10.74 15.46
C GLU A 79 15.05 11.17 16.92
N VAL A 80 13.81 11.01 17.40
CA VAL A 80 13.48 11.28 18.82
C VAL A 80 14.18 10.28 19.77
N SER A 81 14.39 9.03 19.33
CA SER A 81 15.11 8.03 20.12
C SER A 81 16.64 8.21 20.17
N THR A 82 17.20 8.99 19.23
CA THR A 82 18.63 9.32 19.19
C THR A 82 18.92 10.61 19.94
N SER A 83 18.06 11.63 19.80
CA SER A 83 18.20 12.89 20.55
C SER A 83 17.96 12.73 22.07
N ALA A 84 17.13 11.78 22.50
CA ALA A 84 16.96 11.48 23.93
C ALA A 84 18.22 10.87 24.59
N ARG A 85 19.10 10.22 23.81
CA ARG A 85 20.33 9.60 24.34
C ARG A 85 21.52 10.57 24.43
N GLU A 86 21.49 11.68 23.69
CA GLU A 86 22.55 12.69 23.76
C GLU A 86 22.37 13.69 24.90
N ILE A 87 21.17 13.83 25.47
CA ILE A 87 20.92 14.73 26.61
C ILE A 87 21.20 14.07 27.96
N GLU A 88 21.23 12.73 28.07
CA GLU A 88 21.57 12.03 29.33
C GLU A 88 23.09 11.84 29.57
N VAL A 89 23.94 12.30 28.65
CA VAL A 89 25.41 12.17 28.75
C VAL A 89 26.13 13.53 28.81
N ALA A 90 25.39 14.62 29.03
CA ALA A 90 25.94 15.97 29.24
C ALA A 90 25.74 16.45 30.69
#